data_AF-A0A1X2HM74-F1
#
_entry.id   AF-A0A1X2HM74-F1
#
_cell.length_a   1.000
_cell.length_b   1.000
_cell.length_c   1.000
_cell.angle_alpha   90.00
_cell.angle_beta   90.00
_cell.angle_gamma   90.00
#
_symmetry.space_group_name_H-M   'P 1'
#
loop_
_entity.id
_entity.type
_entity.pdbx_description
1 polymer ?
#
loop_
_entity_poly.entity_id
_entity_poly.type
_entity_poly.pdbx_seq_one_letter_code
_entity_poly.pdbx_strand_id
1 'polypeptide(L)'
;MFAMRPTTMTRNAVTALHTFRPTSSVVSVRWYATQQKLPQKAAGAFTSNKHIATPITTEKTLVYIGPFGDTLQRYKMVASLFGVCGLCAVPALLSTGQAPTMSIVFAGISALTPAAFVHWYTRGHVTRLMVYDDVRTVEKQRRRPKEMLQQSDKYVGIETCSPVGRLREHNLWLSELNDVSKSGSKAVVWQWKKRYPFILERSIIEADPFLNGLSGIVSKIRK
;
A
#
# COMPACT_ATOMS: atom_id res chain seq x y z
N MET A 1 -40.60 64.56 12.51
CA MET A 1 -39.22 64.45 11.99
C MET A 1 -38.36 63.82 13.10
N PHE A 2 -37.43 62.95 12.71
CA PHE A 2 -36.89 61.84 13.49
C PHE A 2 -36.05 62.16 14.75
N ALA A 3 -36.25 61.27 15.74
CA ALA A 3 -35.33 60.68 16.71
C ALA A 3 -34.44 61.55 17.63
N MET A 4 -34.77 61.44 18.92
CA MET A 4 -33.97 61.86 20.07
C MET A 4 -33.43 60.61 20.80
N ARG A 5 -32.18 60.73 21.27
CA ARG A 5 -31.50 60.08 22.42
C ARG A 5 -30.45 58.99 22.17
N PRO A 6 -29.25 59.17 22.79
CA PRO A 6 -28.24 58.14 22.97
C PRO A 6 -28.47 57.37 24.28
N THR A 7 -27.97 56.14 24.39
CA THR A 7 -27.83 55.43 25.66
C THR A 7 -26.45 54.77 25.77
N THR A 8 -25.82 55.07 26.88
CA THR A 8 -24.55 54.54 27.42
C THR A 8 -24.81 53.27 28.23
N MET A 9 -23.71 52.62 28.67
CA MET A 9 -23.58 51.58 29.72
C MET A 9 -23.80 50.12 29.32
N THR A 10 -23.10 49.09 29.83
CA THR A 10 -21.78 48.85 30.49
C THR A 10 -21.66 47.32 30.64
N ARG A 11 -20.42 46.81 30.62
CA ARG A 11 -19.85 45.66 31.38
C ARG A 11 -20.70 44.42 31.77
N ASN A 12 -20.11 43.28 31.41
CA ASN A 12 -19.88 42.04 32.18
C ASN A 12 -21.07 41.14 32.59
N ALA A 13 -21.07 39.89 32.11
CA ALA A 13 -21.19 38.69 32.96
C ALA A 13 -20.82 37.42 32.15
N VAL A 14 -19.76 36.70 32.53
CA VAL A 14 -19.77 35.42 33.27
C VAL A 14 -20.05 34.18 32.39
N THR A 15 -18.95 33.44 32.16
CA THR A 15 -18.78 31.98 32.29
C THR A 15 -20.05 31.11 32.28
N ALA A 16 -20.19 30.26 31.26
CA ALA A 16 -20.92 29.00 31.36
C ALA A 16 -20.40 27.98 30.33
N LEU A 17 -19.38 27.23 30.77
CA LEU A 17 -19.11 25.88 30.27
C LEU A 17 -20.36 25.04 30.50
N HIS A 18 -21.12 24.76 29.45
CA HIS A 18 -22.12 23.69 29.46
C HIS A 18 -21.85 22.73 28.30
N THR A 19 -21.13 21.67 28.67
CA THR A 19 -21.32 20.30 28.21
C THR A 19 -22.56 20.07 27.34
N PHE A 20 -22.34 19.92 26.03
CA PHE A 20 -23.31 19.26 25.16
C PHE A 20 -23.26 17.76 25.42
N ARG A 21 -24.25 17.27 26.19
CA ARG A 21 -24.65 15.86 26.21
C ARG A 21 -25.28 15.52 24.86
N PRO A 22 -24.85 14.46 24.16
CA PRO A 22 -25.62 13.91 23.06
C PRO A 22 -26.77 13.07 23.64
N THR A 23 -28.00 13.43 23.28
CA THR A 23 -29.19 12.61 23.46
C THR A 23 -29.10 11.37 22.56
N SER A 24 -29.21 10.21 23.19
CA SER A 24 -29.15 8.88 22.61
C SER A 24 -30.39 8.58 21.76
N SER A 25 -30.23 8.55 20.44
CA SER A 25 -31.07 7.74 19.57
C SER A 25 -30.36 6.40 19.34
N VAL A 26 -30.94 5.34 19.89
CA VAL A 26 -30.47 3.95 19.80
C VAL A 26 -30.56 3.50 18.34
N VAL A 27 -29.42 3.47 17.66
CA VAL A 27 -29.25 2.75 16.40
C VAL A 27 -28.62 1.41 16.75
N SER A 28 -29.38 0.33 16.55
CA SER A 28 -28.94 -1.04 16.82
C SER A 28 -27.76 -1.40 15.92
N VAL A 29 -26.55 -1.35 16.47
CA VAL A 29 -25.34 -1.87 15.84
C VAL A 29 -25.39 -3.40 15.94
N ARG A 30 -25.63 -4.05 14.80
CA ARG A 30 -25.56 -5.51 14.71
C ARG A 30 -24.08 -5.92 14.70
N TRP A 31 -23.58 -6.28 15.87
CA TRP A 31 -22.25 -6.86 16.03
C TRP A 31 -22.23 -8.25 15.40
N TYR A 32 -21.44 -8.44 14.34
CA TYR A 32 -21.00 -9.77 13.95
C TYR A 32 -19.73 -10.09 14.73
N ALA A 33 -19.90 -10.85 15.81
CA ALA A 33 -18.82 -11.45 16.56
C ALA A 33 -18.25 -12.63 15.76
N THR A 34 -17.20 -12.38 14.97
CA THR A 34 -16.33 -13.48 14.53
C THR A 34 -15.29 -13.69 15.62
N GLN A 35 -15.61 -14.57 16.58
CA GLN A 35 -14.61 -15.09 17.50
C GLN A 35 -13.60 -15.94 16.71
N GLN A 36 -12.45 -15.36 16.39
CA GLN A 36 -11.22 -16.13 16.21
C GLN A 36 -10.18 -15.58 17.18
N LYS A 37 -10.02 -16.32 18.28
CA LYS A 37 -8.96 -16.15 19.27
C LYS A 37 -7.62 -16.01 18.56
N LEU A 38 -6.95 -14.88 18.75
CA LEU A 38 -5.50 -14.81 18.70
C LEU A 38 -4.94 -15.79 19.75
N PRO A 39 -3.99 -16.67 19.41
CA PRO A 39 -3.03 -17.14 20.39
C PRO A 39 -1.81 -16.21 20.34
N GLN A 40 -1.72 -15.29 21.31
CA GLN A 40 -0.42 -14.84 21.78
C GLN A 40 0.23 -16.02 22.51
N LYS A 41 1.21 -16.67 21.87
CA LYS A 41 2.30 -17.37 22.56
C LYS A 41 3.61 -17.03 21.86
N ALA A 42 4.58 -16.68 22.69
CA ALA A 42 5.89 -16.15 22.33
C ALA A 42 6.78 -17.17 21.58
N ALA A 43 7.66 -16.61 20.75
CA ALA A 43 8.99 -17.06 20.32
C ALA A 43 9.18 -18.54 19.87
N GLY A 44 9.59 -18.69 18.60
CA GLY A 44 10.36 -19.86 18.14
C GLY A 44 9.96 -20.39 16.76
N ALA A 45 10.90 -20.35 15.83
CA ALA A 45 10.95 -21.10 14.56
C ALA A 45 9.94 -20.78 13.45
N PHE A 46 10.48 -20.20 12.36
CA PHE A 46 10.10 -20.44 10.96
C PHE A 46 8.59 -20.51 10.65
N THR A 47 8.02 -19.38 10.23
CA THR A 47 6.70 -19.34 9.61
C THR A 47 6.70 -20.15 8.30
N SER A 48 6.09 -21.33 8.36
CA SER A 48 5.85 -22.24 7.24
C SER A 48 4.94 -21.61 6.18
N ASN A 49 5.47 -21.43 4.96
CA ASN A 49 4.76 -21.05 3.74
C ASN A 49 3.80 -22.17 3.27
N LYS A 50 2.65 -22.39 3.93
CA LYS A 50 1.70 -23.45 3.53
C LYS A 50 0.43 -22.98 2.83
N HIS A 51 0.20 -21.69 2.61
CA HIS A 51 -1.03 -21.24 1.95
C HIS A 51 -0.81 -20.06 0.99
N ILE A 52 -0.31 -20.33 -0.22
CA ILE A 52 -0.71 -19.68 -1.49
C ILE A 52 -0.43 -20.71 -2.61
N ALA A 53 -1.40 -21.60 -2.88
CA ALA A 53 -1.38 -22.46 -4.06
C ALA A 53 -2.58 -22.09 -4.94
N THR A 54 -2.33 -21.30 -5.98
CA THR A 54 -3.21 -21.19 -7.15
C THR A 54 -2.72 -22.21 -8.19
N PRO A 55 -3.55 -23.13 -8.70
CA PRO A 55 -3.09 -24.23 -9.52
C PRO A 55 -2.96 -23.79 -10.99
N ILE A 56 -1.75 -23.46 -11.42
CA ILE A 56 -1.37 -23.42 -12.83
C ILE A 56 0.08 -23.92 -12.94
N THR A 57 0.24 -25.25 -13.02
CA THR A 57 1.33 -26.04 -13.66
C THR A 57 2.78 -25.53 -13.64
N THR A 58 3.18 -24.72 -12.67
CA THR A 58 4.57 -24.36 -12.39
C THR A 58 4.71 -24.16 -10.89
N GLU A 59 5.66 -24.86 -10.28
CA GLU A 59 5.97 -24.70 -8.86
C GLU A 59 6.49 -23.27 -8.66
N LYS A 60 5.69 -22.46 -7.95
CA LYS A 60 6.04 -21.10 -7.60
C LYS A 60 6.21 -20.98 -6.10
N THR A 61 7.36 -20.49 -5.68
CA THR A 61 7.68 -20.31 -4.27
C THR A 61 7.62 -18.83 -3.93
N LEU A 62 6.83 -18.48 -2.92
CA LEU A 62 6.78 -17.12 -2.38
C LEU A 62 8.00 -16.89 -1.49
N VAL A 63 8.81 -15.89 -1.85
CA VAL A 63 10.08 -15.63 -1.17
C VAL A 63 10.06 -14.30 -0.41
N TYR A 64 9.37 -13.29 -0.94
CA TYR A 64 9.23 -11.99 -0.30
C TYR A 64 7.77 -11.61 -0.15
N ILE A 65 7.44 -11.03 1.00
CA ILE A 65 6.17 -10.39 1.28
C ILE A 65 6.51 -8.95 1.69
N GLY A 66 6.01 -7.99 0.92
CA GLY A 66 6.16 -6.58 1.26
C GLY A 66 5.36 -6.24 2.51
N PRO A 67 5.90 -5.39 3.40
CA PRO A 67 5.26 -5.05 4.69
C PRO A 67 3.90 -4.37 4.51
N PHE A 68 3.68 -3.77 3.33
CA PHE A 68 2.50 -2.97 3.02
C PHE A 68 1.61 -3.60 1.94
N GLY A 69 1.76 -4.89 1.60
CA GLY A 69 1.00 -5.49 0.48
C GLY A 69 -0.52 -5.31 0.60
N ASP A 70 -1.09 -5.80 1.69
CA ASP A 70 -2.54 -5.78 1.89
C ASP A 70 -3.07 -4.38 2.24
N THR A 71 -2.29 -3.60 3.00
CA THR A 71 -2.65 -2.24 3.37
C THR A 71 -2.64 -1.32 2.15
N LEU A 72 -1.67 -1.49 1.26
CA LEU A 72 -1.57 -0.74 0.00
C LEU A 72 -2.78 -0.99 -0.90
N GLN A 73 -3.21 -2.23 -1.02
CA GLN A 73 -4.39 -2.59 -1.79
C GLN A 73 -5.65 -1.90 -1.24
N ARG A 74 -5.83 -1.92 0.09
CA ARG A 74 -6.95 -1.22 0.76
C ARG A 74 -6.90 0.28 0.53
N TYR A 75 -5.72 0.90 0.66
CA TYR A 75 -5.57 2.34 0.42
C TYR A 75 -5.93 2.73 -1.02
N LYS A 76 -5.50 1.96 -2.01
CA LYS A 76 -5.84 2.24 -3.41
C LYS A 76 -7.31 2.01 -3.71
N MET A 77 -7.91 0.96 -3.13
CA MET A 77 -9.35 0.71 -3.26
C MET A 77 -10.16 1.87 -2.68
N VAL A 78 -9.86 2.30 -1.45
CA VAL A 78 -10.54 3.43 -0.80
C VAL A 78 -10.32 4.72 -1.59
N ALA A 79 -9.11 5.01 -2.02
CA ALA A 79 -8.81 6.21 -2.81
C ALA A 79 -9.55 6.20 -4.16
N SER A 80 -9.70 5.04 -4.80
CA SER A 80 -10.49 4.90 -6.02
C SER A 80 -11.98 5.14 -5.78
N LEU A 81 -12.51 4.72 -4.62
CA LEU A 81 -13.91 4.97 -4.24
C LEU A 81 -14.18 6.48 -4.07
N PHE A 82 -13.25 7.23 -3.46
CA PHE A 82 -13.34 8.69 -3.40
C PHE A 82 -13.36 9.32 -4.79
N GLY A 83 -12.51 8.84 -5.72
CA GLY A 83 -12.49 9.31 -7.10
C GLY A 83 -13.80 9.04 -7.84
N VAL A 84 -14.36 7.83 -7.72
CA VAL A 84 -15.65 7.47 -8.32
C VAL A 84 -16.79 8.30 -7.73
N CYS A 85 -16.82 8.44 -6.39
CA CYS A 85 -17.81 9.26 -5.71
C CYS A 85 -17.78 10.72 -6.19
N GLY A 86 -16.59 11.32 -6.29
CA GLY A 86 -16.44 12.68 -6.83
C GLY A 86 -16.87 12.79 -8.28
N LEU A 87 -16.54 11.79 -9.11
CA LEU A 87 -16.92 11.77 -10.52
C LEU A 87 -18.43 11.64 -10.73
N CYS A 88 -19.15 10.98 -9.82
CA CYS A 88 -20.62 10.93 -9.84
C CYS A 88 -21.27 12.18 -9.21
N ALA A 89 -20.69 12.70 -8.12
CA ALA A 89 -21.23 13.85 -7.38
C ALA A 89 -21.10 15.17 -8.15
N VAL A 90 -19.99 15.39 -8.87
CA VAL A 90 -19.74 16.64 -9.60
C VAL A 90 -20.80 16.89 -10.70
N PRO A 91 -21.12 15.93 -11.59
CA PRO A 91 -22.19 16.10 -12.57
C PRO A 91 -23.57 16.27 -11.93
N ALA A 92 -23.85 15.55 -10.84
CA ALA A 92 -25.12 15.69 -10.12
C ALA A 92 -25.29 17.11 -9.57
N LEU A 93 -24.24 17.68 -8.96
CA LEU A 93 -24.24 19.05 -8.46
C LEU A 93 -24.38 20.08 -9.59
N LEU A 94 -23.70 19.88 -10.72
CA LEU A 94 -23.87 20.72 -11.91
C LEU A 94 -25.31 20.69 -12.44
N SER A 95 -25.93 19.51 -12.47
CA SER A 95 -27.32 19.35 -12.94
C SER A 95 -28.34 20.03 -12.04
N THR A 96 -28.09 20.13 -10.74
CA THR A 96 -29.00 20.82 -9.80
C THR A 96 -28.90 22.34 -9.86
N GLY A 97 -27.81 22.89 -10.43
CA GLY A 97 -27.61 24.33 -10.58
C GLY A 97 -27.50 25.12 -9.25
N GLN A 98 -27.47 24.45 -8.10
CA GLN A 98 -27.57 25.09 -6.78
C GLN A 98 -26.22 25.53 -6.21
N ALA A 99 -25.11 24.96 -6.68
CA ALA A 99 -23.78 25.21 -6.16
C ALA A 99 -22.96 26.17 -7.07
N PRO A 100 -22.18 27.11 -6.50
CA PRO A 100 -21.26 27.93 -7.28
C PRO A 100 -20.26 27.06 -8.05
N THR A 101 -20.01 27.37 -9.32
CA THR A 101 -19.11 26.60 -10.21
C THR A 101 -17.74 26.34 -9.58
N MET A 102 -17.19 27.33 -8.88
CA MET A 102 -15.90 27.20 -8.17
C MET A 102 -15.92 26.12 -7.09
N SER A 103 -17.01 26.03 -6.31
CA SER A 103 -17.16 25.01 -5.26
C SER A 103 -17.18 23.60 -5.85
N ILE A 104 -17.87 23.43 -6.99
CA ILE A 104 -17.93 22.16 -7.70
C ILE A 104 -16.54 21.74 -8.21
N VAL A 105 -15.78 22.68 -8.76
CA VAL A 105 -14.41 22.42 -9.24
C VAL A 105 -13.51 22.00 -8.07
N PHE A 106 -13.54 22.72 -6.95
CA PHE A 106 -12.77 22.36 -5.76
C PHE A 106 -13.17 20.99 -5.20
N ALA A 107 -14.47 20.68 -5.17
CA ALA A 107 -14.96 19.37 -4.76
C ALA A 107 -14.42 18.25 -5.68
N GLY A 108 -14.44 18.45 -7.00
CA GLY A 108 -13.89 17.52 -7.97
C GLY A 108 -12.39 17.27 -7.80
N ILE A 109 -11.60 18.34 -7.62
CA ILE A 109 -10.15 18.23 -7.38
C ILE A 109 -9.88 17.49 -6.07
N SER A 110 -10.62 17.82 -5.00
CA SER A 110 -10.45 17.19 -3.69
C SER A 110 -10.74 15.69 -3.71
N ALA A 111 -11.69 15.24 -4.54
CA ALA A 111 -12.04 13.83 -4.68
C ALA A 111 -10.95 13.01 -5.41
N LEU A 112 -10.23 13.63 -6.34
CA LEU A 112 -9.14 12.97 -7.08
C LEU A 112 -7.80 13.01 -6.35
N THR A 113 -7.62 13.97 -5.44
CA THR A 113 -6.35 14.22 -4.74
C THR A 113 -5.85 12.98 -3.97
N PRO A 114 -6.67 12.28 -3.16
CA PRO A 114 -6.24 11.06 -2.48
C PRO A 114 -5.79 9.96 -3.44
N ALA A 115 -6.50 9.75 -4.55
CA ALA A 115 -6.16 8.75 -5.55
C ALA A 115 -4.83 9.06 -6.24
N ALA A 116 -4.64 10.31 -6.65
CA ALA A 116 -3.39 10.76 -7.27
C ALA A 116 -2.20 10.66 -6.30
N PHE A 117 -2.37 11.12 -5.06
CA PHE A 117 -1.33 11.10 -4.03
C PHE A 117 -0.92 9.66 -3.67
N VAL A 118 -1.90 8.80 -3.36
CA VAL A 118 -1.62 7.39 -3.02
C VAL A 118 -0.96 6.68 -4.20
N HIS A 119 -1.44 6.90 -5.44
CA HIS A 119 -0.83 6.29 -6.61
C HIS A 119 0.62 6.72 -6.81
N TRP A 120 0.91 8.02 -6.68
CA TRP A 120 2.25 8.56 -6.81
C TRP A 120 3.20 8.06 -5.72
N TYR A 121 2.77 8.11 -4.46
CA TYR A 121 3.57 7.69 -3.30
C TYR A 121 3.92 6.20 -3.35
N THR A 122 2.97 5.39 -3.81
CA THR A 122 3.09 3.93 -3.76
C THR A 122 3.52 3.32 -5.10
N ARG A 123 3.97 4.16 -6.03
CA ARG A 123 4.38 3.75 -7.36
C ARG A 123 5.63 2.88 -7.28
N GLY A 124 5.53 1.66 -7.81
CA GLY A 124 6.67 0.75 -7.89
C GLY A 124 6.94 -0.07 -6.62
N HIS A 125 6.16 0.10 -5.54
CA HIS A 125 6.29 -0.77 -4.38
C HIS A 125 5.91 -2.22 -4.72
N VAL A 126 6.82 -3.14 -4.40
CA VAL A 126 6.62 -4.58 -4.59
C VAL A 126 5.80 -5.13 -3.43
N THR A 127 4.70 -5.80 -3.75
CA THR A 127 3.83 -6.45 -2.76
C THR A 127 4.30 -7.86 -2.46
N ARG A 128 4.73 -8.62 -3.48
CA ARG A 128 5.27 -9.98 -3.34
C ARG A 128 6.35 -10.25 -4.38
N LEU A 129 7.32 -11.08 -4.02
CA LEU A 129 8.29 -11.67 -4.96
C LEU A 129 8.11 -13.18 -4.93
N MET A 130 7.90 -13.75 -6.10
CA MET A 130 7.80 -15.18 -6.33
C MET A 130 9.00 -15.61 -7.17
N VAL A 131 9.51 -16.81 -6.89
CA VAL A 131 10.53 -17.46 -7.70
C VAL A 131 9.92 -18.72 -8.27
N TYR A 132 10.11 -18.94 -9.56
CA TYR A 132 9.65 -20.14 -10.26
C TYR A 132 10.62 -21.31 -10.06
N ASP A 133 10.82 -21.67 -8.78
CA ASP A 133 11.64 -22.77 -8.30
C ASP A 133 10.84 -23.57 -7.26
N ASP A 134 11.11 -24.87 -7.13
CA ASP A 134 10.57 -25.72 -6.05
C ASP A 134 10.95 -25.16 -4.67
N VAL A 135 10.07 -25.31 -3.69
CA VAL A 135 10.31 -24.92 -2.29
C VAL A 135 11.57 -25.60 -1.76
N ARG A 136 11.81 -26.86 -2.16
CA ARG A 136 12.99 -27.62 -1.71
C ARG A 136 14.30 -27.03 -2.21
N THR A 137 14.33 -26.54 -3.45
CA THR A 137 15.54 -25.93 -4.03
C THR A 137 15.79 -24.56 -3.41
N VAL A 138 14.73 -23.78 -3.19
CA VAL A 138 14.79 -22.48 -2.49
C VAL A 138 15.30 -22.65 -1.06
N GLU A 139 14.79 -23.63 -0.30
CA GLU A 139 15.26 -23.89 1.07
C GLU A 139 16.72 -24.38 1.11
N LYS A 140 17.12 -25.21 0.15
CA LYS A 140 18.52 -25.65 0.02
C LYS A 140 19.45 -24.46 -0.25
N GLN A 141 19.05 -23.57 -1.15
CA GLN A 141 19.80 -22.35 -1.48
C GLN A 141 19.81 -21.35 -0.30
N ARG A 142 18.73 -21.26 0.48
CA ARG A 142 18.69 -20.46 1.71
C ARG A 142 19.73 -20.93 2.73
N ARG A 143 19.98 -22.25 2.83
CA ARG A 143 21.03 -22.82 3.68
C ARG A 143 22.45 -22.62 3.12
N ARG A 144 22.58 -22.48 1.80
CA ARG A 144 23.87 -22.35 1.09
C ARG A 144 23.87 -21.17 0.11
N PRO A 145 23.85 -19.92 0.61
CA PRO A 145 23.72 -18.73 -0.24
C PRO A 145 24.91 -18.55 -1.20
N LYS A 146 26.09 -19.08 -0.85
CA LYS A 146 27.30 -19.03 -1.69
C LYS A 146 27.14 -19.80 -3.01
N GLU A 147 26.42 -20.92 -2.99
CA GLU A 147 26.15 -21.73 -4.19
C GLU A 147 25.17 -20.99 -5.12
N MET A 148 24.23 -20.22 -4.55
CA MET A 148 23.27 -19.45 -5.32
C MET A 148 23.92 -18.31 -6.11
N LEU A 149 24.95 -17.66 -5.55
CA LEU A 149 25.74 -16.62 -6.25
C LEU A 149 26.52 -17.14 -7.47
N GLN A 150 26.74 -18.46 -7.55
CA GLN A 150 27.37 -19.13 -8.70
C GLN A 150 26.33 -19.64 -9.71
N GLN A 151 25.05 -19.63 -9.36
CA GLN A 151 24.01 -20.25 -10.16
C GLN A 151 23.49 -19.34 -11.29
N SER A 152 22.93 -20.00 -12.30
CA SER A 152 22.33 -19.38 -13.49
C SER A 152 21.17 -18.45 -13.14
N ASP A 153 20.92 -17.53 -14.07
CA ASP A 153 19.77 -16.63 -14.08
C ASP A 153 18.46 -17.33 -13.70
N LYS A 154 17.63 -16.68 -12.88
CA LYS A 154 16.36 -17.25 -12.42
C LYS A 154 15.17 -16.46 -12.91
N TYR A 155 14.08 -17.18 -13.09
CA TYR A 155 12.80 -16.61 -13.47
C TYR A 155 12.03 -16.19 -12.21
N VAL A 156 11.64 -14.92 -12.16
CA VAL A 156 10.99 -14.29 -11.00
C VAL A 156 9.68 -13.61 -11.38
N GLY A 157 8.69 -13.74 -10.51
CA GLY A 157 7.40 -13.03 -10.57
C GLY A 157 7.37 -11.91 -9.55
N ILE A 158 7.33 -10.66 -10.01
CA ILE A 158 7.23 -9.47 -9.15
C ILE A 158 5.79 -8.98 -9.15
N GLU A 159 5.11 -9.08 -8.01
CA GLU A 159 3.78 -8.50 -7.85
C GLU A 159 3.84 -7.03 -7.44
N THR A 160 3.10 -6.20 -8.16
CA THR A 160 2.89 -4.79 -7.84
C THR A 160 1.41 -4.47 -7.81
N CYS A 161 1.06 -3.35 -7.16
CA CYS A 161 -0.32 -2.92 -7.06
C CYS A 161 -0.64 -1.83 -8.11
N SER A 162 -1.60 -2.10 -8.99
CA SER A 162 -2.11 -1.15 -9.99
C SER A 162 -2.82 0.06 -9.35
N PRO A 163 -3.12 1.14 -10.10
CA PRO A 163 -3.80 2.33 -9.55
C PRO A 163 -5.16 2.03 -8.90
N VAL A 164 -5.87 1.01 -9.37
CA VAL A 164 -7.21 0.61 -8.90
C VAL A 164 -7.13 -0.44 -7.79
N GLY A 165 -5.94 -0.69 -7.24
CA GLY A 165 -5.75 -1.69 -6.19
C GLY A 165 -5.70 -3.15 -6.70
N ARG A 166 -5.78 -3.39 -8.01
CA ARG A 166 -5.59 -4.75 -8.55
C ARG A 166 -4.12 -5.14 -8.50
N LEU A 167 -3.83 -6.37 -8.07
CA LEU A 167 -2.48 -6.93 -8.12
C LEU A 167 -2.12 -7.27 -9.58
N ARG A 168 -0.89 -6.98 -9.97
CA ARG A 168 -0.31 -7.31 -11.27
C ARG A 168 1.03 -7.98 -11.06
N GLU A 169 1.15 -9.19 -11.59
CA GLU A 169 2.39 -9.95 -11.58
C GLU A 169 3.20 -9.61 -12.85
N HIS A 170 4.50 -9.38 -12.67
CA HIS A 170 5.46 -9.15 -13.74
C HIS A 170 6.47 -10.31 -13.74
N ASN A 171 6.40 -11.15 -14.77
CA ASN A 171 7.27 -12.31 -14.91
C ASN A 171 8.44 -11.97 -15.81
N LEU A 172 9.66 -12.14 -15.30
CA LEU A 172 10.88 -11.73 -15.97
C LEU A 172 12.07 -12.49 -15.41
N TRP A 173 13.16 -12.51 -16.18
CA TRP A 173 14.44 -13.04 -15.74
C TRP A 173 15.17 -12.03 -14.84
N LEU A 174 15.91 -12.51 -13.85
CA LEU A 174 16.74 -11.65 -12.99
C LEU A 174 17.77 -10.86 -13.81
N SER A 175 18.27 -11.42 -14.92
CA SER A 175 19.14 -10.73 -15.87
C SER A 175 18.53 -9.48 -16.50
N GLU A 176 17.20 -9.39 -16.59
CA GLU A 176 16.52 -8.21 -17.12
C GLU A 176 16.41 -7.06 -16.10
N LEU A 177 16.70 -7.33 -14.83
CA LEU A 177 16.65 -6.36 -13.75
C LEU A 177 18.01 -5.68 -13.57
N ASN A 178 17.97 -4.37 -13.38
CA ASN A 178 19.14 -3.59 -13.00
C ASN A 178 19.01 -3.12 -11.57
N ASP A 179 20.05 -3.31 -10.76
CA ASP A 179 20.10 -2.68 -9.44
C ASP A 179 20.53 -1.21 -9.56
N VAL A 180 19.62 -0.32 -9.20
CA VAL A 180 19.82 1.14 -9.15
C VAL A 180 19.80 1.64 -7.71
N SER A 181 19.90 0.72 -6.74
CA SER A 181 19.91 1.08 -5.33
C SER A 181 21.10 1.98 -4.99
N LYS A 182 20.84 3.01 -4.17
CA LYS A 182 21.88 3.87 -3.62
C LYS A 182 22.49 3.20 -2.38
N SER A 183 23.80 3.33 -2.22
CA SER A 183 24.47 2.92 -0.99
C SER A 183 23.84 3.66 0.21
N GLY A 184 23.52 2.95 1.29
CA GLY A 184 22.86 3.51 2.48
C GLY A 184 21.33 3.76 2.40
N SER A 185 20.67 3.54 1.26
CA SER A 185 19.20 3.65 1.15
C SER A 185 18.46 2.59 1.99
N LYS A 186 17.32 2.94 2.59
CA LYS A 186 16.43 1.96 3.27
C LYS A 186 15.70 1.02 2.29
N ALA A 187 15.76 1.31 0.99
CA ALA A 187 15.11 0.55 -0.06
C ALA A 187 16.10 0.07 -1.12
N VAL A 188 15.89 -1.16 -1.58
CA VAL A 188 16.51 -1.74 -2.78
C VAL A 188 15.61 -1.40 -3.96
N VAL A 189 16.19 -0.85 -5.03
CA VAL A 189 15.44 -0.41 -6.21
C VAL A 189 15.94 -1.17 -7.41
N TRP A 190 15.13 -2.11 -7.90
CA TRP A 190 15.37 -2.80 -9.15
C TRP A 190 14.68 -2.07 -10.29
N GLN A 191 15.30 -1.98 -11.46
CA GLN A 191 14.75 -1.27 -12.60
C GLN A 191 14.66 -2.19 -13.82
N TRP A 192 13.45 -2.27 -14.38
CA TRP A 192 13.19 -2.96 -15.64
C TRP A 192 13.04 -1.97 -16.80
N LYS A 193 13.75 -2.24 -17.91
CA LYS A 193 13.71 -1.47 -19.18
C LYS A 193 13.76 0.06 -19.00
N LYS A 194 14.61 0.55 -18.08
CA LYS A 194 14.80 1.98 -17.74
C LYS A 194 13.56 2.76 -17.28
N ARG A 195 12.37 2.15 -17.15
CA ARG A 195 11.11 2.88 -16.85
C ARG A 195 10.36 2.38 -15.63
N TYR A 196 10.55 1.13 -15.21
CA TYR A 196 9.76 0.53 -14.14
C TYR A 196 10.63 0.26 -12.92
N PRO A 197 10.61 1.15 -11.90
CA PRO A 197 11.26 0.89 -10.63
C PRO A 197 10.40 -0.07 -9.80
N PHE A 198 11.04 -1.09 -9.26
CA PHE A 198 10.54 -2.01 -8.26
C PHE A 198 11.26 -1.70 -6.95
N ILE A 199 10.50 -1.24 -5.96
CA ILE A 199 11.00 -0.79 -4.66
C ILE A 199 10.72 -1.92 -3.67
N LEU A 200 11.80 -2.47 -3.12
CA LEU A 200 11.78 -3.50 -2.09
C LEU A 200 12.41 -2.94 -0.80
N GLU A 201 11.96 -3.44 0.33
CA GLU A 201 12.52 -3.02 1.62
C GLU A 201 13.86 -3.69 1.89
N ARG A 202 14.90 -2.90 2.18
CA ARG A 202 16.25 -3.43 2.39
C ARG A 202 16.33 -4.32 3.64
N SER A 203 15.63 -3.95 4.72
CA SER A 203 15.58 -4.70 5.97
C SER A 203 15.08 -6.15 5.77
N ILE A 204 14.06 -6.35 4.93
CA ILE A 204 13.50 -7.66 4.64
C ILE A 204 14.43 -8.47 3.72
N ILE A 205 15.03 -7.82 2.73
CA ILE A 205 15.99 -8.47 1.82
C ILE A 205 17.22 -8.95 2.60
N GLU A 206 17.75 -8.12 3.49
CA GLU A 206 18.93 -8.46 4.30
C GLU A 206 18.61 -9.52 5.37
N ALA A 207 17.37 -9.57 5.87
CA ALA A 207 16.94 -10.55 6.86
C ALA A 207 16.83 -11.98 6.31
N ASP A 208 16.51 -12.17 5.03
CA ASP A 208 16.46 -13.49 4.39
C ASP A 208 17.75 -13.76 3.57
N PRO A 209 18.57 -14.77 3.95
CA PRO A 209 19.78 -15.14 3.22
C PRO A 209 19.56 -15.40 1.73
N PHE A 210 18.38 -15.92 1.37
CA PHE A 210 18.03 -16.17 -0.02
C PHE A 210 17.72 -14.87 -0.78
N LEU A 211 16.95 -13.94 -0.21
CA LEU A 211 16.69 -12.65 -0.84
C LEU A 211 17.96 -11.82 -0.96
N ASN A 212 18.81 -11.87 0.07
CA ASN A 212 20.10 -11.20 0.05
C ASN A 212 20.97 -11.71 -1.10
N GLY A 213 21.10 -13.03 -1.27
CA GLY A 213 21.87 -13.58 -2.39
C GLY A 213 21.24 -13.28 -3.76
N LEU A 214 19.91 -13.22 -3.87
CA LEU A 214 19.22 -12.78 -5.09
C LEU A 214 19.58 -11.33 -5.45
N SER A 215 19.54 -10.44 -4.46
CA SER A 215 19.95 -9.05 -4.65
C SER A 215 21.43 -8.95 -5.04
N GLY A 216 22.27 -9.83 -4.50
CA GLY A 216 23.67 -9.99 -4.88
C GLY A 216 23.85 -10.35 -6.35
N ILE A 217 23.06 -11.28 -6.89
CA ILE A 217 23.08 -11.66 -8.31
C ILE A 217 22.74 -10.45 -9.20
N VAL A 218 21.64 -9.74 -8.91
CA VAL A 218 21.20 -8.55 -9.67
C VAL A 218 22.26 -7.45 -9.63
N SER A 219 22.91 -7.25 -8.48
CA SER A 219 23.99 -6.27 -8.34
C SER A 219 25.25 -6.64 -9.14
N LYS A 220 25.52 -7.94 -9.32
CA LYS A 220 26.70 -8.47 -10.01
C LYS A 220 26.56 -8.41 -11.54
N ILE A 221 25.35 -8.60 -12.07
CA ILE A 221 25.05 -8.48 -13.51
C ILE A 221 25.44 -7.10 -14.07
N ARG A 222 25.53 -6.08 -13.21
CA ARG A 222 25.91 -4.71 -13.57
C ARG A 222 27.44 -4.51 -13.75
N LYS A 223 28.28 -5.43 -13.27
CA LYS A 223 29.75 -5.36 -13.41
C LYS A 223 30.22 -6.21 -14.57
#